data_AF-A0A438I4I8-F1
#
_entry.id   AF-A0A438I4I8-F1
#
_cell.length_a   1.000
_cell.length_b   1.000
_cell.length_c   1.000
_cell.angle_alpha   90.00
_cell.angle_beta   90.00
_cell.angle_gamma   90.00
#
_symmetry.space_group_name_H-M   'P 1'
#
loop_
_entity.id
_entity.type
_entity.pdbx_description
1 polymer ?
#
loop_
_entity_poly.entity_id
_entity_poly.type
_entity_poly.pdbx_seq_one_letter_code
_entity_poly.pdbx_strand_id
1 'polypeptide(L)'
;MATVTFPPSSLSTPPKPHFPKPSKTLIHLPSPKFSFSKPAFNLKTLNPILSQSPAPLRLSNTTSDLIAYDNSVPVPVPVPSRSLKSRLHDGETLYGLFLLSFSPTLAEIAGLAGYDFVVVDMEHGHGGVSDALPCLHALAATRTPAIIRLPESCPTWAKKALDLGPQGIMFPMIDSPKLARKAVSYCRFPPAGVRGSAHTVVRASSYGIDAGYLSNYEEELLIMCQVESEEAVKKIEDIAAVDGVDCIQMGPMDLSASMGYLWDPGNKKVREMMKVAEKGVLGTKKKTQGRRLLGWLRYAT
;
A
#
# COMPACT_ATOMS: atom_id res chain seq x y z
N MET A 1 -16.09 2.04 33.02
CA MET A 1 -16.95 3.25 32.97
C MET A 1 -16.20 4.36 33.70
N ALA A 2 -15.80 5.42 33.00
CA ALA A 2 -15.24 6.61 33.62
C ALA A 2 -15.91 7.83 32.97
N THR A 3 -16.59 8.61 33.79
CA THR A 3 -17.28 9.84 33.39
C THR A 3 -16.40 11.02 33.76
N VAL A 4 -16.11 11.90 32.80
CA VAL A 4 -15.40 13.17 33.03
C VAL A 4 -16.42 14.30 32.93
N THR A 5 -16.60 15.05 34.01
CA THR A 5 -17.41 16.28 34.05
C THR A 5 -16.52 17.51 33.88
N PHE A 6 -16.87 18.37 32.92
CA PHE A 6 -16.25 19.69 32.73
C PHE A 6 -17.09 20.78 33.42
N PRO A 7 -16.47 21.84 33.98
CA PRO A 7 -17.20 23.01 34.46
C PRO A 7 -17.68 23.90 33.30
N PRO A 8 -18.77 24.68 33.48
CA PRO A 8 -19.35 25.48 32.40
C PRO A 8 -18.46 26.67 32.03
N SER A 9 -18.09 26.75 30.75
CA SER A 9 -17.35 27.87 30.16
C SER A 9 -18.27 29.05 29.84
N SER A 10 -17.89 30.25 30.27
CA SER A 10 -18.48 31.51 29.83
C SER A 10 -18.25 31.73 28.32
N LEU A 11 -19.33 31.80 27.54
CA LEU A 11 -19.26 32.15 26.12
C LEU A 11 -18.98 33.66 25.95
N SER A 12 -17.82 34.01 25.42
CA SER A 12 -17.63 35.28 24.73
C SER A 12 -17.92 35.09 23.24
N THR A 13 -18.88 35.84 22.71
CA THR A 13 -19.23 35.85 21.28
C THR A 13 -18.08 36.44 20.44
N PRO A 14 -17.66 35.81 19.34
CA PRO A 14 -16.69 36.41 18.43
C PRO A 14 -17.34 37.55 17.62
N PRO A 15 -16.61 38.62 17.28
CA PRO A 15 -17.13 39.71 16.47
C PRO A 15 -17.43 39.25 15.02
N LYS A 16 -18.51 39.78 14.44
CA LYS A 16 -18.94 39.50 13.07
C LYS A 16 -17.91 40.02 12.05
N PRO A 17 -17.61 39.27 10.97
CA PRO A 17 -16.77 39.77 9.89
C PRO A 17 -17.50 40.86 9.08
N HIS A 18 -16.81 41.97 8.84
CA HIS A 18 -17.30 43.08 8.03
C HIS A 18 -16.87 42.86 6.57
N PHE A 19 -17.83 42.57 5.68
CA PHE A 19 -17.56 42.49 4.23
C PHE A 19 -17.81 43.85 3.58
N PRO A 20 -16.89 44.41 2.79
CA PRO A 20 -17.15 45.60 1.98
C PRO A 20 -18.09 45.26 0.82
N LYS A 21 -19.03 46.18 0.53
CA LYS A 21 -19.96 46.05 -0.61
C LYS A 21 -19.20 46.10 -1.94
N PRO A 22 -19.58 45.29 -2.95
CA PRO A 22 -18.90 45.31 -4.24
C PRO A 22 -19.17 46.62 -5.00
N SER A 23 -18.10 47.26 -5.48
CA SER A 23 -18.15 48.38 -6.40
C SER A 23 -18.64 47.92 -7.77
N LYS A 24 -19.66 48.61 -8.31
CA LYS A 24 -20.10 48.44 -9.70
C LYS A 24 -19.13 49.18 -10.61
N THR A 25 -18.13 48.46 -11.13
CA THR A 25 -17.34 48.92 -12.27
C THR A 25 -17.19 47.75 -13.24
N LEU A 26 -18.09 47.70 -14.22
CA LEU A 26 -18.06 46.75 -15.33
C LEU A 26 -16.91 47.15 -16.27
N ILE A 27 -15.81 46.41 -16.22
CA ILE A 27 -14.80 46.42 -17.27
C ILE A 27 -15.23 45.36 -18.29
N HIS A 28 -15.58 45.81 -19.49
CA HIS A 28 -16.00 44.94 -20.59
C HIS A 28 -14.76 44.28 -21.21
N LEU A 29 -14.44 43.05 -20.81
CA LEU A 29 -13.49 42.21 -21.56
C LEU A 29 -14.22 41.50 -22.70
N PRO A 30 -13.66 41.45 -23.93
CA PRO A 30 -14.23 40.68 -25.02
C PRO A 30 -14.08 39.18 -24.76
N SER A 31 -15.15 38.43 -24.94
CA SER A 31 -15.19 36.97 -24.83
C SER A 31 -14.26 36.32 -25.86
N PRO A 32 -13.40 35.36 -25.50
CA PRO A 32 -12.66 34.58 -26.49
C PRO A 32 -13.64 33.72 -27.30
N LYS A 33 -13.67 33.92 -28.63
CA LYS A 33 -14.38 33.04 -29.55
C LYS A 33 -13.64 31.70 -29.62
N PHE A 34 -14.08 30.73 -28.84
CA PHE A 34 -13.66 29.34 -29.02
C PHE A 34 -14.38 28.76 -30.24
N SER A 35 -13.62 28.59 -31.33
CA SER A 35 -14.04 27.78 -32.48
C SER A 35 -13.86 26.31 -32.12
N PHE A 36 -14.96 25.61 -31.88
CA PHE A 36 -14.95 24.15 -31.78
C PHE A 36 -14.88 23.56 -33.19
N SER A 37 -13.70 23.12 -33.63
CA SER A 37 -13.61 22.19 -34.75
C SER A 37 -14.16 20.84 -34.28
N LYS A 38 -15.35 20.44 -34.76
CA LYS A 38 -15.88 19.09 -34.56
C LYS A 38 -14.90 18.08 -35.15
N PRO A 39 -14.45 17.05 -34.40
CA PRO A 39 -13.79 15.92 -35.04
C PRO A 39 -14.84 15.17 -35.87
N ALA A 40 -14.56 15.00 -37.17
CA ALA A 40 -15.37 14.16 -38.04
C ALA A 40 -15.14 12.70 -37.65
N PHE A 41 -16.04 12.14 -36.82
CA PHE A 41 -16.12 10.70 -36.62
C PHE A 41 -16.76 10.06 -37.86
N ASN A 42 -15.98 9.25 -38.57
CA ASN A 42 -16.48 8.42 -39.66
C ASN A 42 -17.15 7.18 -39.04
N LEU A 43 -18.46 7.26 -38.78
CA LEU A 43 -19.28 6.08 -38.49
C LEU A 43 -19.49 5.30 -39.78
N LYS A 44 -18.63 4.31 -40.03
CA LYS A 44 -19.03 3.18 -40.87
C LYS A 44 -19.99 2.32 -40.06
N THR A 45 -21.24 2.37 -40.50
CA THR A 45 -22.41 1.60 -40.09
C THR A 45 -22.11 0.11 -39.87
N LEU A 46 -22.29 -0.36 -38.63
CA LEU A 46 -22.53 -1.77 -38.35
C LEU A 46 -24.04 -2.02 -38.54
N ASN A 47 -24.39 -2.60 -39.70
CA ASN A 47 -25.75 -3.10 -39.92
C ASN A 47 -26.01 -4.31 -39.02
N PRO A 48 -27.19 -4.42 -38.38
CA PRO A 48 -27.59 -5.66 -37.75
C PRO A 48 -27.87 -6.71 -38.82
N ILE A 49 -27.16 -7.83 -38.76
CA ILE A 49 -27.51 -9.02 -39.54
C ILE A 49 -28.80 -9.58 -38.93
N LEU A 50 -29.92 -9.40 -39.63
CA LEU A 50 -31.13 -10.20 -39.46
C LEU A 50 -30.80 -11.65 -39.83
N SER A 51 -30.38 -12.44 -38.85
CA SER A 51 -30.28 -13.90 -39.00
C SER A 51 -31.67 -14.50 -38.93
N GLN A 52 -32.02 -15.23 -39.99
CA GLN A 52 -33.23 -16.03 -40.13
C GLN A 52 -33.38 -17.02 -38.96
N SER A 53 -34.62 -17.29 -38.53
CA SER A 53 -34.93 -18.36 -37.57
C SER A 53 -34.39 -19.71 -38.06
N PRO A 54 -33.60 -20.44 -37.27
CA PRO A 54 -33.35 -21.85 -37.56
C PRO A 54 -34.61 -22.67 -37.28
N ALA A 55 -34.90 -23.62 -38.17
CA ALA A 55 -35.92 -24.65 -37.98
C ALA A 55 -35.66 -25.46 -36.69
N PRO A 56 -36.70 -26.06 -36.05
CA PRO A 56 -36.52 -26.79 -34.81
C PRO A 56 -35.61 -28.01 -35.03
N LEU A 57 -34.44 -28.00 -34.38
CA LEU A 57 -33.52 -29.12 -34.40
C LEU A 57 -34.07 -30.24 -33.52
N ARG A 58 -34.29 -31.38 -34.18
CA ARG A 58 -34.71 -32.68 -33.66
C ARG A 58 -33.68 -33.18 -32.64
N LEU A 59 -34.11 -33.55 -31.43
CA LEU A 59 -33.24 -34.21 -30.46
C LEU A 59 -32.78 -35.57 -31.03
N SER A 60 -31.51 -35.66 -31.44
CA SER A 60 -30.82 -36.93 -31.66
C SER A 60 -29.90 -37.19 -30.48
N ASN A 61 -30.19 -38.25 -29.72
CA ASN A 61 -29.31 -38.76 -28.68
C ASN A 61 -28.01 -39.27 -29.33
N THR A 62 -26.94 -38.52 -29.15
CA THR A 62 -25.57 -39.00 -29.39
C THR A 62 -24.66 -38.32 -28.38
N THR A 63 -24.22 -39.14 -27.43
CA THR A 63 -23.15 -38.95 -26.45
C THR A 63 -21.81 -38.59 -27.09
N SER A 64 -20.96 -37.98 -26.26
CA SER A 64 -19.54 -37.57 -26.40
C SER A 64 -19.28 -36.16 -26.93
N ASP A 65 -18.59 -35.38 -26.07
CA ASP A 65 -17.93 -34.09 -26.30
C ASP A 65 -18.59 -32.84 -25.68
N LEU A 66 -19.01 -32.96 -24.42
CA LEU A 66 -19.04 -31.81 -23.51
C LEU A 66 -17.71 -31.79 -22.74
N ILE A 67 -16.88 -30.78 -23.01
CA ILE A 67 -15.80 -30.39 -22.10
C ILE A 67 -16.46 -30.00 -20.79
N ALA A 68 -16.35 -30.88 -19.79
CA ALA A 68 -16.81 -30.61 -18.44
C ALA A 68 -15.99 -29.41 -17.92
N TYR A 69 -16.67 -28.29 -17.68
CA TYR A 69 -16.15 -27.28 -16.76
C TYR A 69 -16.16 -27.91 -15.38
N ASP A 70 -14.99 -28.33 -14.92
CA ASP A 70 -14.78 -28.89 -13.61
C ASP A 70 -15.01 -27.81 -12.54
N ASN A 71 -16.21 -27.81 -11.95
CA ASN A 71 -16.59 -26.93 -10.85
C ASN A 71 -16.18 -27.49 -9.47
N SER A 72 -15.22 -28.43 -9.40
CA SER A 72 -14.93 -29.18 -8.16
C SER A 72 -13.63 -28.85 -7.44
N VAL A 73 -13.03 -27.68 -7.67
CA VAL A 73 -11.95 -27.20 -6.80
C VAL A 73 -12.33 -25.85 -6.19
N PRO A 74 -12.93 -25.81 -4.97
CA PRO A 74 -12.63 -24.67 -4.11
C PRO A 74 -11.12 -24.66 -3.98
N VAL A 75 -10.42 -23.71 -4.62
CA VAL A 75 -8.98 -23.54 -4.42
C VAL A 75 -8.82 -23.39 -2.92
N PRO A 76 -8.30 -24.40 -2.20
CA PRO A 76 -8.08 -24.26 -0.78
C PRO A 76 -6.94 -23.27 -0.74
N VAL A 77 -7.22 -22.00 -0.47
CA VAL A 77 -6.16 -21.01 -0.36
C VAL A 77 -5.24 -21.54 0.74
N PRO A 78 -4.04 -22.04 0.45
CA PRO A 78 -3.25 -22.70 1.48
C PRO A 78 -3.02 -21.66 2.58
N VAL A 79 -3.17 -22.06 3.86
CA VAL A 79 -2.66 -21.20 4.94
C VAL A 79 -1.18 -21.03 4.64
N PRO A 80 -0.66 -19.81 4.44
CA PRO A 80 0.78 -19.65 4.26
C PRO A 80 1.42 -20.15 5.55
N SER A 81 2.10 -21.29 5.49
CA SER A 81 2.79 -21.88 6.64
C SER A 81 3.96 -21.03 7.13
N ARG A 82 4.28 -19.97 6.38
CA ARG A 82 5.41 -19.08 6.57
C ARG A 82 4.97 -17.62 6.45
N SER A 83 5.50 -16.78 7.33
CA SER A 83 5.26 -15.33 7.32
C SER A 83 5.89 -14.69 6.06
N LEU A 84 5.36 -13.53 5.64
CA LEU A 84 5.92 -12.76 4.53
C LEU A 84 7.41 -12.45 4.76
N LYS A 85 7.79 -12.15 6.01
CA LYS A 85 9.16 -11.91 6.43
C LYS A 85 10.06 -13.12 6.25
N SER A 86 9.63 -14.31 6.69
CA SER A 86 10.41 -15.55 6.52
C SER A 86 10.60 -15.91 5.04
N ARG A 87 9.55 -15.80 4.22
CA ARG A 87 9.65 -16.02 2.77
C ARG A 87 10.66 -15.08 2.10
N LEU A 88 10.61 -13.79 2.44
CA LEU A 88 11.56 -12.80 1.93
C LEU A 88 13.00 -13.15 2.35
N HIS A 89 13.18 -13.56 3.60
CA HIS A 89 14.48 -13.92 4.16
C HIS A 89 15.10 -15.18 3.52
N ASP A 90 14.24 -16.14 3.18
CA ASP A 90 14.60 -17.36 2.45
C ASP A 90 15.01 -17.09 0.98
N GLY A 91 14.90 -15.84 0.52
CA GLY A 91 15.33 -15.42 -0.80
C GLY A 91 14.22 -15.50 -1.87
N GLU A 92 12.96 -15.68 -1.47
CA GLU A 92 11.85 -15.67 -2.41
C GLU A 92 11.65 -14.29 -3.05
N THR A 93 11.30 -14.30 -4.33
CA THR A 93 10.78 -13.11 -5.00
C THR A 93 9.28 -13.01 -4.71
N LEU A 94 8.87 -11.91 -4.08
CA LEU A 94 7.50 -11.67 -3.66
C LEU A 94 6.88 -10.55 -4.50
N TYR A 95 5.71 -10.79 -5.07
CA TYR A 95 4.99 -9.84 -5.92
C TYR A 95 3.87 -9.15 -5.13
N GLY A 96 3.93 -7.82 -5.05
CA GLY A 96 2.95 -7.02 -4.33
C GLY A 96 2.15 -6.06 -5.21
N LEU A 97 0.97 -5.68 -4.73
CA LEU A 97 0.10 -4.66 -5.34
C LEU A 97 -0.12 -3.48 -4.38
N PHE A 98 -0.12 -2.26 -4.90
CA PHE A 98 -0.55 -1.08 -4.13
C PHE A 98 -2.07 -0.85 -4.27
N LEU A 99 -2.74 -0.63 -3.14
CA LEU A 99 -4.16 -0.33 -3.03
C LEU A 99 -4.34 1.06 -2.41
N LEU A 100 -4.71 2.03 -3.25
CA LEU A 100 -4.92 3.44 -2.85
C LEU A 100 -6.41 3.79 -2.66
N SER A 101 -7.32 2.92 -3.10
CA SER A 101 -8.76 3.17 -3.16
C SER A 101 -9.49 2.91 -1.84
N PHE A 102 -8.84 2.24 -0.88
CA PHE A 102 -9.47 1.79 0.37
C PHE A 102 -10.79 1.03 0.19
N SER A 103 -10.98 0.41 -0.97
CA SER A 103 -12.17 -0.40 -1.27
C SER A 103 -11.93 -1.83 -0.76
N PRO A 104 -12.74 -2.34 0.20
CA PRO A 104 -12.63 -3.72 0.66
C PRO A 104 -12.88 -4.71 -0.47
N THR A 105 -13.80 -4.39 -1.40
CA THR A 105 -14.07 -5.19 -2.59
C THR A 105 -12.84 -5.31 -3.49
N LEU A 106 -12.14 -4.20 -3.76
CA LEU A 106 -10.92 -4.26 -4.55
C LEU A 106 -9.78 -4.95 -3.80
N ALA A 107 -9.73 -4.85 -2.47
CA ALA A 107 -8.79 -5.57 -1.63
C ALA A 107 -9.02 -7.10 -1.71
N GLU A 108 -10.27 -7.55 -1.67
CA GLU A 108 -10.64 -8.97 -1.82
C GLU A 108 -10.27 -9.50 -3.21
N ILE A 109 -10.62 -8.75 -4.27
CA ILE A 109 -10.24 -9.10 -5.65
C ILE A 109 -8.72 -9.19 -5.78
N ALA A 110 -7.98 -8.24 -5.21
CA ALA A 110 -6.52 -8.27 -5.21
C ALA A 110 -5.96 -9.51 -4.49
N GLY A 111 -6.54 -9.90 -3.36
CA GLY A 111 -6.14 -11.10 -2.62
C GLY A 111 -6.36 -12.39 -3.41
N LEU A 112 -7.43 -12.46 -4.20
CA LEU A 112 -7.72 -13.60 -5.08
C LEU A 112 -6.90 -13.61 -6.38
N ALA A 113 -6.28 -12.49 -6.75
CA ALA A 113 -5.51 -12.36 -7.99
C ALA A 113 -4.12 -13.04 -7.95
N GLY A 114 -3.71 -13.57 -6.79
CA GLY A 114 -2.46 -14.33 -6.64
C GLY A 114 -1.22 -13.50 -6.28
N TYR A 115 -1.40 -12.25 -5.83
CA TYR A 115 -0.29 -11.47 -5.26
C TYR A 115 0.16 -12.04 -3.90
N ASP A 116 1.45 -11.95 -3.61
CA ASP A 116 2.03 -12.37 -2.33
C ASP A 116 1.69 -11.44 -1.17
N PHE A 117 1.42 -10.17 -1.48
CA PHE A 117 0.97 -9.18 -0.51
C PHE A 117 0.27 -7.99 -1.17
N VAL A 118 -0.47 -7.23 -0.38
CA VAL A 118 -1.08 -5.96 -0.82
C VAL A 118 -0.67 -4.83 0.13
N VAL A 119 -0.19 -3.72 -0.43
CA VAL A 119 0.14 -2.50 0.30
C VAL A 119 -1.11 -1.61 0.34
N VAL A 120 -1.72 -1.48 1.50
CA VAL A 120 -2.76 -0.49 1.78
C VAL A 120 -2.06 0.85 2.04
N ASP A 121 -2.24 1.79 1.12
CA ASP A 121 -1.45 3.01 1.07
C ASP A 121 -2.15 4.20 1.75
N MET A 122 -1.74 4.53 2.97
CA MET A 122 -2.23 5.70 3.71
C MET A 122 -1.42 6.97 3.46
N GLU A 123 -0.37 6.94 2.64
CA GLU A 123 0.42 8.13 2.33
C GLU A 123 -0.15 8.92 1.15
N HIS A 124 -0.49 8.23 0.06
CA HIS A 124 -1.04 8.87 -1.13
C HIS A 124 -2.47 8.43 -1.47
N GLY A 125 -2.96 7.35 -0.86
CA GLY A 125 -4.37 7.03 -0.93
C GLY A 125 -5.22 7.96 -0.06
N HIS A 126 -6.52 8.03 -0.31
CA HIS A 126 -7.41 9.02 0.30
C HIS A 126 -7.94 8.64 1.70
N GLY A 127 -7.66 7.42 2.16
CA GLY A 127 -8.19 6.87 3.40
C GLY A 127 -7.21 6.93 4.57
N GLY A 128 -7.68 6.54 5.75
CA GLY A 128 -6.88 6.44 6.96
C GLY A 128 -7.04 5.10 7.67
N VAL A 129 -6.76 5.11 8.99
CA VAL A 129 -6.81 3.91 9.85
C VAL A 129 -8.18 3.23 9.79
N SER A 130 -9.26 4.01 9.83
CA SER A 130 -10.63 3.48 9.81
C SER A 130 -10.98 2.81 8.48
N ASP A 131 -10.48 3.33 7.35
CA ASP A 131 -10.75 2.81 6.01
C ASP A 131 -9.85 1.61 5.67
N ALA A 132 -8.64 1.58 6.25
CA ALA A 132 -7.72 0.46 6.09
C ALA A 132 -8.29 -0.83 6.70
N LEU A 133 -8.97 -0.75 7.86
CA LEU A 133 -9.43 -1.92 8.62
C LEU A 133 -10.34 -2.86 7.80
N PRO A 134 -11.39 -2.38 7.09
CA PRO A 134 -12.16 -3.22 6.17
C PRO A 134 -11.32 -3.89 5.06
N CYS A 135 -10.31 -3.21 4.52
CA CYS A 135 -9.40 -3.79 3.53
C CYS A 135 -8.55 -4.92 4.14
N LEU A 136 -8.05 -4.73 5.37
CA LEU A 136 -7.34 -5.76 6.13
C LEU A 136 -8.22 -6.98 6.44
N HIS A 137 -9.52 -6.79 6.66
CA HIS A 137 -10.47 -7.91 6.81
C HIS A 137 -10.64 -8.70 5.51
N ALA A 138 -10.82 -8.01 4.38
CA ALA A 138 -10.93 -8.65 3.07
C ALA A 138 -9.66 -9.44 2.68
N LEU A 139 -8.49 -8.87 2.93
CA LEU A 139 -7.20 -9.53 2.70
C LEU A 139 -6.99 -10.73 3.64
N ALA A 140 -7.42 -10.63 4.90
CA ALA A 140 -7.37 -11.76 5.82
C ALA A 140 -8.30 -12.91 5.39
N ALA A 141 -9.49 -12.60 4.86
CA ALA A 141 -10.43 -13.60 4.35
C ALA A 141 -9.87 -14.37 3.14
N THR A 142 -9.05 -13.70 2.32
CA THR A 142 -8.34 -14.28 1.17
C THR A 142 -6.94 -14.80 1.53
N ARG A 143 -6.55 -14.75 2.81
CA ARG A 143 -5.23 -15.18 3.33
C ARG A 143 -4.04 -14.48 2.65
N THR A 144 -4.24 -13.27 2.15
CA THR A 144 -3.19 -12.45 1.53
C THR A 144 -2.59 -11.50 2.58
N PRO A 145 -1.26 -11.55 2.82
CA PRO A 145 -0.57 -10.61 3.68
C PRO A 145 -0.84 -9.15 3.31
N ALA A 146 -1.19 -8.34 4.29
CA ALA A 146 -1.35 -6.89 4.15
C ALA A 146 -0.11 -6.16 4.69
N ILE A 147 0.32 -5.15 3.95
CA ILE A 147 1.31 -4.16 4.38
C ILE A 147 0.61 -2.81 4.47
N ILE A 148 0.84 -2.05 5.54
CA ILE A 148 0.36 -0.67 5.62
C ILE A 148 1.52 0.28 5.37
N ARG A 149 1.40 1.12 4.35
CA ARG A 149 2.31 2.28 4.18
C ARG A 149 1.80 3.44 5.00
N LEU A 150 2.64 3.96 5.89
CA LEU A 150 2.28 5.05 6.80
C LEU A 150 2.24 6.40 6.08
N PRO A 151 1.40 7.35 6.51
CA PRO A 151 1.45 8.72 6.01
C PRO A 151 2.75 9.46 6.33
N GLU A 152 3.38 9.09 7.45
CA GLU A 152 4.63 9.67 7.93
C GLU A 152 5.34 8.67 8.85
N SER A 153 6.67 8.69 8.87
CA SER A 153 7.50 7.89 9.77
C SER A 153 7.50 8.43 11.21
N CYS A 154 6.39 8.25 11.94
CA CYS A 154 6.23 8.71 13.32
C CYS A 154 5.59 7.65 14.24
N PRO A 155 5.83 7.71 15.56
CA PRO A 155 5.35 6.68 16.50
C PRO A 155 3.82 6.63 16.59
N THR A 156 3.14 7.76 16.34
CA THR A 156 1.67 7.84 16.38
C THR A 156 1.03 7.02 15.27
N TRP A 157 1.49 7.21 14.03
CA TRP A 157 1.00 6.45 12.88
C TRP A 157 1.39 4.98 12.97
N ALA A 158 2.64 4.69 13.33
CA ALA A 158 3.13 3.33 13.49
C ALA A 158 2.29 2.55 14.50
N LYS A 159 2.05 3.10 15.70
CA LYS A 159 1.22 2.45 16.72
C LYS A 159 -0.18 2.13 16.21
N LYS A 160 -0.88 3.13 15.63
CA LYS A 160 -2.25 2.95 15.13
C LYS A 160 -2.33 1.90 14.01
N ALA A 161 -1.38 1.92 13.07
CA ALA A 161 -1.33 0.96 11.98
C ALA A 161 -1.05 -0.46 12.49
N LEU A 162 -0.06 -0.61 13.38
CA LEU A 162 0.30 -1.91 13.95
C LEU A 162 -0.82 -2.52 14.79
N ASP A 163 -1.62 -1.71 15.47
CA ASP A 163 -2.77 -2.18 16.25
C ASP A 163 -3.89 -2.77 15.37
N LEU A 164 -3.93 -2.41 14.07
CA LEU A 164 -4.79 -3.07 13.09
C LEU A 164 -4.32 -4.49 12.74
N GLY A 165 -3.08 -4.87 13.05
CA GLY A 165 -2.53 -6.21 12.77
C GLY A 165 -2.19 -6.48 11.29
N PRO A 166 -1.42 -5.63 10.59
CA PRO A 166 -0.87 -5.97 9.29
C PRO A 166 0.30 -6.96 9.43
N GLN A 167 0.62 -7.68 8.36
CA GLN A 167 1.79 -8.57 8.29
C GLN A 167 3.08 -7.82 7.96
N GLY A 168 2.97 -6.58 7.46
CA GLY A 168 4.10 -5.69 7.28
C GLY A 168 3.74 -4.21 7.46
N ILE A 169 4.76 -3.39 7.63
CA ILE A 169 4.64 -1.95 7.75
C ILE A 169 5.72 -1.27 6.92
N MET A 170 5.34 -0.21 6.21
CA MET A 170 6.25 0.55 5.36
C MET A 170 6.34 1.99 5.84
N PHE A 171 7.57 2.43 6.11
CA PHE A 171 7.88 3.78 6.54
C PHE A 171 8.40 4.61 5.35
N PRO A 172 7.73 5.71 4.97
CA PRO A 172 8.19 6.60 3.90
C PRO A 172 9.42 7.43 4.32
N MET A 173 10.10 8.03 3.35
CA MET A 173 11.15 9.05 3.51
C MET A 173 12.27 8.66 4.51
N ILE A 174 12.80 7.44 4.42
CA ILE A 174 13.91 7.00 5.29
C ILE A 174 15.26 7.43 4.69
N ASP A 175 15.71 8.63 5.05
CA ASP A 175 16.94 9.23 4.50
C ASP A 175 18.22 8.95 5.30
N SER A 176 18.14 8.23 6.42
CA SER A 176 19.32 7.95 7.25
C SER A 176 19.19 6.72 8.13
N PRO A 177 20.32 6.13 8.57
CA PRO A 177 20.32 5.01 9.52
C PRO A 177 19.67 5.35 10.85
N LYS A 178 19.71 6.64 11.24
CA LYS A 178 19.04 7.13 12.46
C LYS A 178 17.52 7.07 12.31
N LEU A 179 16.98 7.45 11.16
CA LEU A 179 15.54 7.36 10.88
C LEU A 179 15.10 5.90 10.78
N ALA A 180 15.89 5.03 10.14
CA ALA A 180 15.63 3.59 10.11
C ALA A 180 15.59 2.97 11.53
N ARG A 181 16.55 3.29 12.41
CA ARG A 181 16.52 2.85 13.82
C ARG A 181 15.27 3.31 14.56
N LYS A 182 14.81 4.54 14.30
CA LYS A 182 13.57 5.07 14.86
C LYS A 182 12.35 4.28 14.36
N ALA A 183 12.25 4.03 13.05
CA ALA A 183 11.18 3.24 12.46
C ALA A 183 11.08 1.85 13.12
N VAL A 184 12.21 1.13 13.26
CA VAL A 184 12.25 -0.15 13.97
C VAL A 184 11.80 -0.01 15.43
N SER A 185 12.26 1.02 16.13
CA SER A 185 11.86 1.24 17.54
C SER A 185 10.36 1.49 17.70
N TYR A 186 9.68 2.05 16.69
CA TYR A 186 8.23 2.27 16.73
C TYR A 186 7.43 0.97 16.63
N CYS A 187 8.04 -0.10 16.11
CA CYS A 187 7.43 -1.42 15.97
C CYS A 187 7.61 -2.32 17.20
N ARG A 188 8.63 -2.06 18.03
CA ARG A 188 9.01 -2.89 19.17
C ARG A 188 8.47 -2.36 20.50
N PHE A 189 8.02 -3.26 21.37
CA PHE A 189 7.64 -2.90 22.74
C PHE A 189 8.88 -2.60 23.61
N PRO A 190 8.75 -1.84 24.71
CA PRO A 190 9.84 -1.70 25.68
C PRO A 190 10.30 -3.07 26.23
N PRO A 191 11.61 -3.27 26.46
CA PRO A 191 12.70 -2.31 26.36
C PRO A 191 13.32 -2.17 24.95
N ALA A 192 12.92 -2.99 23.99
CA ALA A 192 13.52 -3.04 22.64
C ALA A 192 13.06 -1.89 21.72
N GLY A 193 12.00 -1.17 22.09
CA GLY A 193 11.48 -0.02 21.38
C GLY A 193 10.55 0.84 22.22
N VAL A 194 9.69 1.60 21.53
CA VAL A 194 8.82 2.63 22.12
C VAL A 194 7.34 2.42 21.76
N ARG A 195 6.97 1.26 21.21
CA ARG A 195 5.57 0.94 20.92
C ARG A 195 4.75 0.92 22.21
N GLY A 196 3.66 1.67 22.25
CA GLY A 196 2.73 1.65 23.39
C GLY A 196 2.03 0.29 23.50
N SER A 197 1.92 -0.25 24.71
CA SER A 197 1.29 -1.55 24.94
C SER A 197 -0.22 -1.43 25.09
N ALA A 198 -0.95 -1.88 24.06
CA ALA A 198 -2.40 -2.09 24.09
C ALA A 198 -2.77 -3.46 23.50
N HIS A 199 -1.79 -4.39 23.43
CA HIS A 199 -1.92 -5.68 22.78
C HIS A 199 -3.01 -6.58 23.37
N THR A 200 -3.60 -6.28 24.53
CA THR A 200 -4.69 -7.10 25.08
C THR A 200 -6.06 -6.77 24.49
N VAL A 201 -6.20 -5.67 23.75
CA VAL A 201 -7.52 -5.16 23.29
C VAL A 201 -7.57 -4.80 21.80
N VAL A 202 -6.48 -4.98 21.06
CA VAL A 202 -6.37 -4.57 19.65
C VAL A 202 -6.45 -5.77 18.70
N ARG A 203 -6.75 -5.52 17.43
CA ARG A 203 -6.90 -6.56 16.40
C ARG A 203 -5.62 -7.36 16.19
N ALA A 204 -4.45 -6.72 16.33
CA ALA A 204 -3.14 -7.34 16.11
C ALA A 204 -2.92 -8.65 16.88
N SER A 205 -3.50 -8.77 18.07
CA SER A 205 -3.42 -9.95 18.94
C SER A 205 -4.74 -10.73 19.00
N SER A 206 -5.60 -10.55 18.00
CA SER A 206 -6.98 -11.06 18.03
C SER A 206 -7.72 -10.65 19.29
N TYR A 207 -7.59 -9.38 19.71
CA TYR A 207 -8.23 -8.83 20.91
C TYR A 207 -7.83 -9.57 22.21
N GLY A 208 -6.55 -9.97 22.29
CA GLY A 208 -5.99 -10.69 23.43
C GLY A 208 -6.19 -12.20 23.41
N ILE A 209 -6.81 -12.75 22.36
CA ILE A 209 -7.00 -14.20 22.19
C ILE A 209 -5.70 -14.89 21.76
N ASP A 210 -4.87 -14.22 20.96
CA ASP A 210 -3.59 -14.77 20.52
C ASP A 210 -2.54 -14.67 21.64
N ALA A 211 -2.35 -15.78 22.35
CA ALA A 211 -1.34 -15.92 23.40
C ALA A 211 0.11 -15.89 22.86
N GLY A 212 0.31 -16.18 21.56
CA GLY A 212 1.62 -16.19 20.91
C GLY A 212 2.09 -14.80 20.47
N TYR A 213 1.18 -13.83 20.37
CA TYR A 213 1.45 -12.51 19.81
C TYR A 213 2.72 -11.84 20.34
N LEU A 214 2.88 -11.73 21.66
CA LEU A 214 4.05 -11.08 22.26
C LEU A 214 5.37 -11.82 22.03
N SER A 215 5.32 -13.14 21.80
CA SER A 215 6.50 -13.95 21.55
C SER A 215 6.92 -13.90 20.08
N ASN A 216 5.96 -13.75 19.17
CA ASN A 216 6.19 -13.94 17.74
C ASN A 216 6.28 -12.62 16.94
N TYR A 217 5.75 -11.51 17.46
CA TYR A 217 5.57 -10.29 16.65
C TYR A 217 6.86 -9.75 16.01
N GLU A 218 8.02 -9.91 16.65
CA GLU A 218 9.31 -9.46 16.09
C GLU A 218 9.79 -10.33 14.93
N GLU A 219 9.49 -11.63 14.98
CA GLU A 219 9.87 -12.61 13.96
C GLU A 219 8.93 -12.55 12.75
N GLU A 220 7.65 -12.24 12.99
CA GLU A 220 6.61 -12.26 11.96
C GLU A 220 6.45 -10.93 11.22
N LEU A 221 6.56 -9.79 11.92
CA LEU A 221 6.32 -8.47 11.32
C LEU A 221 7.45 -8.08 10.36
N LEU A 222 7.09 -7.83 9.09
CA LEU A 222 8.00 -7.29 8.09
C LEU A 222 8.11 -5.76 8.23
N ILE A 223 9.30 -5.25 8.54
CA ILE A 223 9.58 -3.81 8.61
C ILE A 223 10.28 -3.33 7.33
N MET A 224 9.60 -2.49 6.57
CA MET A 224 10.09 -1.91 5.31
C MET A 224 10.45 -0.43 5.48
N CYS A 225 11.61 -0.04 4.97
CA CYS A 225 12.02 1.36 4.84
C CYS A 225 11.99 1.76 3.37
N GLN A 226 11.18 2.76 3.03
CA GLN A 226 11.15 3.35 1.70
C GLN A 226 12.27 4.40 1.58
N VAL A 227 13.14 4.19 0.58
CA VAL A 227 14.29 5.01 0.24
C VAL A 227 14.03 5.64 -1.12
N GLU A 228 14.03 6.96 -1.16
CA GLU A 228 13.50 7.70 -2.31
C GLU A 228 14.18 9.04 -2.56
N SER A 229 15.34 9.27 -1.95
CA SER A 229 16.17 10.44 -2.23
C SER A 229 17.58 10.03 -2.63
N GLU A 230 18.25 10.86 -3.45
CA GLU A 230 19.65 10.65 -3.82
C GLU A 230 20.55 10.56 -2.57
N GLU A 231 20.28 11.38 -1.56
CA GLU A 231 21.03 11.42 -0.30
C GLU A 231 20.83 10.17 0.56
N ALA A 232 19.67 9.54 0.49
CA ALA A 232 19.40 8.27 1.12
C ALA A 232 20.16 7.13 0.42
N VAL A 233 20.20 7.13 -0.92
CA VAL A 233 20.94 6.12 -1.69
C VAL A 233 22.43 6.16 -1.37
N LYS A 234 23.03 7.34 -1.16
CA LYS A 234 24.43 7.47 -0.72
C LYS A 234 24.71 6.80 0.63
N LYS A 235 23.68 6.58 1.46
CA LYS A 235 23.76 5.98 2.80
C LYS A 235 23.11 4.59 2.85
N ILE A 236 22.84 3.99 1.68
CA ILE A 236 21.97 2.82 1.59
C ILE A 236 22.49 1.62 2.38
N GLU A 237 23.80 1.39 2.37
CA GLU A 237 24.42 0.26 3.08
C GLU A 237 24.22 0.41 4.59
N ASP A 238 24.38 1.63 5.13
CA ASP A 238 24.18 1.90 6.55
C ASP A 238 22.70 1.86 6.95
N ILE A 239 21.80 2.36 6.09
CA ILE A 239 20.35 2.31 6.31
C ILE A 239 19.89 0.87 6.33
N ALA A 240 20.31 0.12 5.32
CA ALA A 240 20.07 -1.31 5.24
C ALA A 240 20.60 -1.93 6.54
N ALA A 241 21.89 -1.76 6.88
CA ALA A 241 22.60 -2.40 7.99
C ALA A 241 21.93 -2.32 9.37
N VAL A 242 20.98 -1.41 9.59
CA VAL A 242 20.21 -1.30 10.81
C VAL A 242 19.54 -2.62 11.19
N ASP A 243 19.71 -3.01 12.46
CA ASP A 243 19.01 -4.17 13.03
C ASP A 243 17.49 -3.93 13.04
N GLY A 244 16.73 -4.96 12.69
CA GLY A 244 15.26 -4.89 12.54
C GLY A 244 14.76 -4.30 11.22
N VAL A 245 15.61 -3.71 10.37
CA VAL A 245 15.21 -3.41 8.98
C VAL A 245 15.27 -4.70 8.17
N ASP A 246 14.14 -5.07 7.58
CA ASP A 246 13.98 -6.32 6.84
C ASP A 246 14.00 -6.10 5.32
N CYS A 247 13.40 -4.99 4.86
CA CYS A 247 13.30 -4.68 3.43
C CYS A 247 13.57 -3.19 3.16
N ILE A 248 14.31 -2.94 2.09
CA ILE A 248 14.37 -1.60 1.47
C ILE A 248 13.46 -1.62 0.26
N GLN A 249 12.52 -0.68 0.23
CA GLN A 249 11.71 -0.39 -0.94
C GLN A 249 12.22 0.89 -1.59
N MET A 250 12.34 0.90 -2.92
CA MET A 250 12.78 2.08 -3.67
C MET A 250 11.57 2.82 -4.25
N GLY A 251 11.46 4.14 -4.02
CA GLY A 251 10.45 5.01 -4.63
C GLY A 251 10.99 5.70 -5.88
N PRO A 252 10.71 5.21 -7.12
CA PRO A 252 11.39 5.72 -8.32
C PRO A 252 10.93 7.14 -8.70
N MET A 253 9.66 7.46 -8.45
CA MET A 253 9.08 8.78 -8.73
C MET A 253 9.75 9.84 -7.87
N ASP A 254 9.79 9.65 -6.55
CA ASP A 254 10.42 10.59 -5.63
C ASP A 254 11.94 10.63 -5.78
N LEU A 255 12.59 9.49 -6.08
CA LEU A 255 14.01 9.47 -6.39
C LEU A 255 14.32 10.33 -7.62
N SER A 256 13.52 10.20 -8.68
CA SER A 256 13.67 11.03 -9.87
C SER A 256 13.50 12.51 -9.56
N ALA A 257 12.49 12.87 -8.75
CA ALA A 257 12.27 14.23 -8.30
C ALA A 257 13.46 14.77 -7.48
N SER A 258 13.99 13.98 -6.55
CA SER A 258 15.12 14.35 -5.69
C SER A 258 16.41 14.63 -6.49
N MET A 259 16.58 13.94 -7.62
CA MET A 259 17.71 14.11 -8.54
C MET A 259 17.51 15.23 -9.58
N GLY A 260 16.39 15.98 -9.49
CA GLY A 260 16.05 17.04 -10.43
C GLY A 260 15.39 16.56 -11.74
N TYR A 261 14.96 15.30 -11.81
CA TYR A 261 14.29 14.65 -12.95
C TYR A 261 12.81 14.39 -12.64
N LEU A 262 12.07 15.44 -12.24
CA LEU A 262 10.65 15.32 -11.88
C LEU A 262 9.84 14.66 -13.01
N TRP A 263 9.03 13.65 -12.67
CA TRP A 263 8.24 12.83 -13.59
C TRP A 263 9.04 11.99 -14.61
N ASP A 264 10.34 11.78 -14.39
CA ASP A 264 11.20 10.95 -15.27
C ASP A 264 11.96 9.87 -14.48
N PRO A 265 11.26 8.85 -13.93
CA PRO A 265 11.92 7.69 -13.31
C PRO A 265 12.67 6.81 -14.34
N GLY A 266 12.38 6.98 -15.63
CA GLY A 266 13.04 6.29 -16.74
C GLY A 266 14.43 6.84 -17.06
N ASN A 267 14.76 8.02 -16.53
CA ASN A 267 16.04 8.68 -16.76
C ASN A 267 17.23 7.75 -16.52
N LYS A 268 18.22 7.78 -17.41
CA LYS A 268 19.40 6.91 -17.32
C LYS A 268 20.10 7.05 -15.96
N LYS A 269 20.24 8.27 -15.44
CA LYS A 269 20.90 8.52 -14.15
C LYS A 269 20.09 7.99 -12.97
N VAL A 270 18.77 8.14 -13.00
CA VAL A 270 17.87 7.59 -11.96
C VAL A 270 17.95 6.06 -11.95
N ARG A 271 17.93 5.42 -13.12
CA ARG A 271 18.09 3.96 -13.25
C ARG A 271 19.45 3.47 -12.77
N GLU A 272 20.51 4.22 -13.00
CA GLU A 272 21.84 3.93 -12.48
C GLU A 272 21.88 4.05 -10.95
N MET A 273 21.26 5.10 -10.40
CA MET A 273 21.14 5.28 -8.95
C MET A 273 20.36 4.15 -8.28
N MET A 274 19.26 3.69 -8.88
CA MET A 274 18.52 2.51 -8.39
C MET A 274 19.38 1.24 -8.39
N LYS A 275 20.23 1.03 -9.41
CA LYS A 275 21.17 -0.11 -9.44
C LYS A 275 22.24 -0.02 -8.37
N VAL A 276 22.71 1.19 -8.06
CA VAL A 276 23.65 1.43 -6.95
C VAL A 276 22.98 1.06 -5.62
N ALA A 277 21.75 1.52 -5.41
CA ALA A 277 20.96 1.17 -4.22
C ALA A 277 20.77 -0.35 -4.11
N GLU A 278 20.36 -1.00 -5.21
CA GLU A 278 20.18 -2.44 -5.29
C GLU A 278 21.45 -3.20 -4.87
N LYS A 279 22.59 -2.86 -5.47
CA LYS A 279 23.86 -3.48 -5.16
C LYS A 279 24.27 -3.27 -3.69
N GLY A 280 24.06 -2.08 -3.14
CA GLY A 280 24.38 -1.78 -1.74
C GLY A 280 23.55 -2.62 -0.77
N VAL A 281 22.25 -2.73 -0.98
CA VAL A 281 21.37 -3.55 -0.13
C VAL A 281 21.71 -5.03 -0.23
N LEU A 282 21.86 -5.57 -1.45
CA LEU A 282 22.19 -6.99 -1.67
C LEU A 282 23.60 -7.35 -1.17
N GLY A 283 24.53 -6.38 -1.19
CA GLY A 283 25.90 -6.55 -0.70
C GLY A 283 26.02 -6.53 0.83
N THR A 284 25.03 -5.97 1.53
CA THR A 284 25.06 -5.85 2.98
C THR A 284 24.74 -7.19 3.65
N LYS A 285 25.71 -7.77 4.36
CA LYS A 285 25.51 -9.00 5.16
C LYS A 285 24.98 -8.63 6.55
N LYS A 286 23.84 -9.19 7.00
CA LYS A 286 23.51 -9.20 8.45
C LYS A 286 24.44 -10.19 9.18
N LYS A 287 24.74 -9.90 10.45
CA LYS A 287 25.51 -10.79 11.35
C LYS A 287 24.76 -12.06 11.75
N THR A 288 23.44 -12.04 11.65
CA THR A 288 22.53 -13.16 11.85
C THR A 288 21.74 -13.31 10.55
N GLN A 289 21.69 -14.54 10.04
CA GLN A 289 21.15 -15.04 8.76
C GLN A 289 20.23 -14.08 7.97
N GLY A 290 20.31 -14.13 6.64
CA GLY A 290 19.37 -13.49 5.70
C GLY A 290 20.02 -12.47 4.78
N ARG A 291 19.86 -12.66 3.46
CA ARG A 291 20.13 -11.60 2.47
C ARG A 291 19.00 -10.58 2.59
N ARG A 292 19.31 -9.28 2.51
CA ARG A 292 18.25 -8.28 2.30
C ARG A 292 17.82 -8.35 0.86
N LEU A 293 16.52 -8.32 0.61
CA LEU A 293 15.97 -8.25 -0.73
C LEU A 293 15.44 -6.85 -0.99
N LEU A 294 15.80 -6.33 -2.16
CA LEU A 294 15.22 -5.12 -2.71
C LEU A 294 13.84 -5.46 -3.27
N GLY A 295 12.79 -4.82 -2.76
CA GLY A 295 11.48 -4.88 -3.39
C GLY A 295 11.42 -3.89 -4.54
N TRP A 296 11.55 -4.37 -5.78
CA TRP A 296 11.10 -3.61 -6.95
C TRP A 296 9.60 -3.85 -7.12
N LEU A 297 8.77 -2.81 -6.98
CA LEU A 297 7.55 -2.79 -7.78
C LEU A 297 7.99 -2.41 -9.20
N ARG A 298 8.17 -3.41 -10.07
CA ARG A 298 8.05 -3.15 -11.50
C ARG A 298 6.58 -2.77 -11.72
N TYR A 299 6.31 -1.48 -11.91
CA TYR A 299 5.05 -1.08 -12.56
C TYR A 299 4.99 -1.90 -13.85
N ALA A 300 3.95 -2.74 -13.98
CA ALA A 300 3.67 -3.40 -15.24
C ALA A 300 3.51 -2.29 -16.29
N THR A 301 4.52 -2.14 -17.13
CA THR A 301 4.45 -1.40 -18.39
C THR A 301 3.82 -2.29 -19.44
#